data_AF-A0A7R9H9T5-F1
#
_entry.id   AF-A0A7R9H9T5-F1
#
_cell.length_a   1.000
_cell.length_b   1.000
_cell.length_c   1.000
_cell.angle_alpha   90.00
_cell.angle_beta   90.00
_cell.angle_gamma   90.00
#
_symmetry.space_group_name_H-M   'P 1'
#
loop_
_entity.id
_entity.type
_entity.pdbx_description
1 polymer ?
#
loop_
_entity_poly.entity_id
_entity_poly.type
_entity_poly.pdbx_seq_one_letter_code
_entity_poly.pdbx_strand_id
1 'polypeptide(L)'
;MPAPALNDKCNRLLSTSTIQYAESKDSTPKLKDAPLIDTNLILNPEEVKHQKQLQECITVTEPMNISSLSGVPEEHIKNRLVRIFKPSKNAMQSGTDNTHHWEMEFETRERWENPLMGWTS
;
A
#
# COMPACT_ATOMS: atom_id res chain seq x y z
N MET A 1 9.07 -10.13 23.23
CA MET A 1 9.73 -11.17 22.43
C MET A 1 9.44 -10.89 20.96
N PRO A 2 10.43 -10.58 20.11
CA PRO A 2 10.22 -10.42 18.67
C PRO A 2 10.44 -11.76 17.94
N ALA A 3 9.56 -12.09 17.00
CA ALA A 3 9.69 -13.25 16.11
C ALA A 3 10.66 -12.96 14.94
N PRO A 4 11.38 -13.96 14.42
CA PRO A 4 12.42 -13.79 13.41
C PRO A 4 11.88 -13.71 11.96
N ALA A 5 12.55 -12.92 11.14
CA ALA A 5 12.30 -12.80 9.70
C ALA A 5 12.80 -14.06 8.96
N LEU A 6 11.92 -14.71 8.20
CA LEU A 6 12.28 -15.76 7.24
C LEU A 6 12.28 -15.15 5.84
N ASN A 7 13.50 -15.02 5.32
CA ASN A 7 13.84 -14.57 3.99
C ASN A 7 13.98 -15.83 3.13
N ASP A 8 13.17 -16.01 2.10
CA ASP A 8 13.45 -17.04 1.07
C ASP A 8 13.05 -16.52 -0.31
N LYS A 9 14.00 -15.83 -0.95
CA LYS A 9 13.98 -15.56 -2.38
C LYS A 9 14.50 -16.81 -3.10
N CYS A 10 13.68 -17.44 -3.94
CA CYS A 10 14.16 -18.46 -4.88
C CYS A 10 13.92 -17.98 -6.31
N ASN A 11 14.91 -17.29 -6.88
CA ASN A 11 14.97 -17.02 -8.31
C ASN A 11 15.57 -18.23 -9.02
N ARG A 12 14.76 -18.93 -9.82
CA ARG A 12 15.21 -19.99 -10.74
C ARG A 12 15.85 -19.31 -11.96
N LEU A 13 17.17 -19.43 -12.10
CA LEU A 13 17.87 -19.09 -13.34
C LEU A 13 18.44 -20.38 -13.96
N LEU A 14 18.10 -20.61 -15.23
CA LEU A 14 18.67 -21.65 -16.07
C LEU A 14 20.14 -21.32 -16.37
N SER A 15 20.98 -22.35 -16.29
CA SER A 15 22.43 -22.32 -16.39
C SER A 15 22.94 -22.05 -17.82
N THR A 16 24.01 -21.27 -17.93
CA THR A 16 25.07 -21.52 -18.93
C THR A 16 26.42 -21.43 -18.24
N SER A 17 27.17 -22.52 -18.35
CA SER A 17 28.47 -22.77 -17.73
C SER A 17 29.53 -21.75 -18.11
N THR A 18 30.18 -21.15 -17.12
CA THR A 18 31.56 -20.66 -17.26
C THR A 18 32.35 -21.21 -16.08
N ILE A 19 33.35 -22.04 -16.40
CA ILE A 19 34.34 -22.52 -15.43
C ILE A 19 35.13 -21.29 -14.99
N GLN A 20 34.91 -20.82 -13.76
CA GLN A 20 35.81 -19.87 -13.13
C GLN A 20 36.87 -20.66 -12.37
N TYR A 21 38.10 -20.61 -12.87
CA TYR A 21 39.27 -20.96 -12.08
C TYR A 21 39.25 -20.10 -10.81
N ALA A 22 39.58 -20.70 -9.67
CA ALA A 22 39.72 -20.00 -8.41
C ALA A 22 40.90 -19.03 -8.52
N GLU A 23 40.62 -17.80 -8.96
CA GLU A 23 41.54 -16.68 -8.88
C GLU A 23 41.43 -16.03 -7.51
N SER A 24 42.57 -15.56 -7.02
CA SER A 24 42.78 -14.91 -5.74
C SER A 24 41.80 -13.77 -5.49
N LYS A 25 41.57 -13.47 -4.21
CA LYS A 25 40.55 -12.54 -3.65
C LYS A 25 40.51 -11.10 -4.18
N ASP A 26 41.21 -10.74 -5.25
CA ASP A 26 41.37 -9.36 -5.71
C ASP A 26 41.06 -9.11 -7.21
N SER A 27 40.54 -10.07 -7.98
CA SER A 27 40.27 -9.87 -9.43
C SER A 27 38.78 -9.67 -9.80
N THR A 28 38.10 -8.70 -9.18
CA THR A 28 37.06 -7.99 -9.95
C THR A 28 37.74 -6.82 -10.67
N PRO A 29 37.65 -6.68 -12.00
CA PRO A 29 38.10 -5.46 -12.64
C PRO A 29 37.26 -4.34 -12.05
N LYS A 30 37.85 -3.54 -11.16
CA LYS A 30 37.24 -2.31 -10.69
C LYS A 30 37.11 -1.43 -11.92
N LEU A 31 35.98 -1.54 -12.62
CA LEU A 31 35.51 -0.49 -13.50
C LEU A 31 35.60 0.78 -12.64
N LYS A 32 36.49 1.68 -13.05
CA LYS A 32 36.63 2.99 -12.43
C LYS A 32 35.39 3.76 -12.80
N ASP A 33 34.27 3.39 -12.22
CA ASP A 33 33.03 4.13 -12.38
C ASP A 33 33.29 5.51 -11.79
N ALA A 34 32.94 6.54 -12.56
CA ALA A 34 33.09 7.91 -12.12
C ALA A 34 32.38 8.06 -10.75
N PRO A 35 32.97 8.80 -9.79
CA PRO A 35 32.31 9.04 -8.53
C PRO A 35 30.94 9.65 -8.80
N LEU A 36 29.91 9.16 -8.11
CA LEU A 36 28.58 9.77 -8.17
C LEU A 36 28.72 11.19 -7.60
N ILE A 37 28.75 12.19 -8.47
CA ILE A 37 28.74 13.59 -8.04
C ILE A 37 27.29 13.91 -7.70
N ASP A 38 27.02 14.29 -6.46
CA ASP A 38 25.72 14.83 -6.07
C ASP A 38 25.41 16.03 -6.97
N THR A 39 24.34 15.94 -7.75
CA THR A 39 23.92 16.96 -8.71
C THR A 39 23.72 18.33 -8.06
N ASN A 40 23.44 18.34 -6.76
CA ASN A 40 23.35 19.52 -5.90
C ASN A 40 24.65 20.34 -5.80
N LEU A 41 25.82 19.74 -6.09
CA LEU A 41 27.12 20.41 -6.08
C LEU A 41 27.47 21.11 -7.41
N ILE A 42 26.81 20.71 -8.49
CA ILE A 42 27.01 21.25 -9.86
C ILE A 42 26.02 22.38 -10.13
N LEU A 43 24.85 22.33 -9.49
CA LEU A 43 23.81 23.34 -9.62
C LEU A 43 24.19 24.63 -8.90
N ASN A 44 23.85 25.76 -9.53
CA ASN A 44 23.95 27.07 -8.92
C ASN A 44 23.18 27.09 -7.58
N PRO A 45 23.69 27.83 -6.58
CA PRO A 45 23.08 27.88 -5.25
C PRO A 45 21.68 28.49 -5.25
N GLU A 46 21.30 29.22 -6.30
CA GLU A 46 19.96 29.78 -6.48
C GLU A 46 18.95 28.73 -6.98
N GLU A 47 19.30 27.92 -7.99
CA GLU A 47 18.48 26.78 -8.42
C GLU A 47 18.22 25.77 -7.29
N VAL A 48 19.21 25.49 -6.44
CA VAL A 48 19.04 24.56 -5.30
C VAL A 48 18.06 25.13 -4.27
N LYS A 49 18.09 26.44 -4.00
CA LYS A 49 17.12 27.09 -3.11
C LYS A 49 15.72 27.04 -3.70
N HIS A 50 15.58 27.36 -4.99
CA HIS A 50 14.30 27.32 -5.67
C HIS A 50 13.69 25.91 -5.69
N GLN A 51 14.49 24.89 -6.03
CA GLN A 51 14.06 23.49 -5.99
C GLN A 51 13.66 23.04 -4.59
N LYS A 52 14.40 23.44 -3.54
CA LYS A 52 14.03 23.16 -2.15
C LYS A 52 12.72 23.83 -1.76
N GLN A 53 12.51 25.08 -2.19
CA GLN A 53 11.30 25.84 -1.93
C GLN A 53 10.08 25.25 -2.66
N LEU A 54 10.29 24.67 -3.85
CA LEU A 54 9.28 23.87 -4.56
C LEU A 54 9.02 22.51 -3.91
N GLN A 55 10.01 21.95 -3.21
CA GLN A 55 9.91 20.68 -2.46
C GLN A 55 9.26 20.82 -1.09
N GLU A 56 9.04 22.04 -0.59
CA GLU A 56 8.33 22.27 0.66
C GLU A 56 6.89 21.75 0.52
N CYS A 57 6.59 20.63 1.20
CA CYS A 57 5.26 20.04 1.21
C CYS A 57 4.24 21.05 1.75
N ILE A 58 3.21 21.34 0.97
CA ILE A 58 2.11 22.19 1.38
C ILE A 58 1.34 21.47 2.50
N THR A 59 1.34 22.04 3.70
CA THR A 59 0.52 21.55 4.81
C THR A 59 -0.87 22.17 4.70
N VAL A 60 -1.86 21.37 4.32
CA VAL A 60 -3.27 21.80 4.31
C VAL A 60 -3.86 21.54 5.69
N THR A 61 -4.31 22.60 6.37
CA THR A 61 -4.92 22.53 7.71
C THR A 61 -6.39 22.09 7.67
N GLU A 62 -7.02 22.18 6.50
CA GLU A 62 -8.44 21.85 6.32
C GLU A 62 -8.71 20.34 6.36
N PRO A 63 -9.87 19.91 6.88
CA PRO A 63 -10.25 18.51 6.86
C PRO A 63 -10.38 18.02 5.41
N MET A 64 -9.69 16.92 5.10
CA MET A 64 -9.71 16.34 3.76
C MET A 64 -11.10 15.80 3.42
N ASN A 65 -11.77 16.39 2.42
CA ASN A 65 -13.02 15.87 1.86
C ASN A 65 -12.73 15.14 0.55
N ILE A 66 -12.85 13.80 0.56
CA ILE A 66 -12.66 12.94 -0.62
C ILE A 66 -13.96 12.54 -1.31
N SER A 67 -15.10 13.06 -0.84
CA SER A 67 -16.42 12.63 -1.28
C SER A 67 -16.64 12.87 -2.77
N SER A 68 -16.27 14.07 -3.25
CA SER A 68 -16.38 14.48 -4.65
C SER A 68 -15.52 13.66 -5.62
N LEU A 69 -14.42 13.07 -5.14
CA LEU A 69 -13.50 12.29 -5.95
C LEU A 69 -13.93 10.83 -6.11
N SER A 70 -14.70 10.30 -5.16
CA SER A 70 -15.04 8.86 -5.08
C SER A 70 -16.00 8.33 -6.15
N GLY A 71 -16.69 9.21 -6.87
CA GLY A 71 -17.69 8.83 -7.88
C GLY A 71 -19.00 8.24 -7.33
N VAL A 72 -19.16 8.21 -6.00
CA VAL A 72 -20.41 7.79 -5.35
C VAL A 72 -21.45 8.91 -5.48
N PRO A 73 -22.72 8.61 -5.83
CA PRO A 73 -23.75 9.64 -5.93
C PRO A 73 -24.04 10.28 -4.57
N GLU A 74 -24.36 11.57 -4.57
CA GLU A 74 -24.59 12.36 -3.35
C GLU A 74 -25.67 11.77 -2.43
N GLU A 75 -26.68 11.14 -3.01
CA GLU A 75 -27.75 10.49 -2.27
C GLU A 75 -27.20 9.42 -1.30
N HIS A 76 -26.24 8.62 -1.74
CA HIS A 76 -25.64 7.57 -0.91
C HIS A 76 -24.66 8.10 0.12
N ILE A 77 -24.10 9.28 -0.12
CA ILE A 77 -23.17 9.94 0.82
C ILE A 77 -23.95 10.57 1.98
N LYS A 78 -25.11 11.17 1.71
CA LYS A 78 -25.89 11.93 2.70
C LYS A 78 -26.92 11.07 3.44
N ASN A 79 -27.59 10.15 2.74
CA ASN A 79 -28.74 9.43 3.29
C ASN A 79 -28.38 8.10 3.95
N ARG A 80 -27.17 7.56 3.74
CA ARG A 80 -26.76 6.29 4.33
C ARG A 80 -25.99 6.53 5.62
N LEU A 81 -26.37 5.80 6.66
CA LEU A 81 -25.65 5.75 7.92
C LEU A 81 -24.67 4.58 7.92
N VAL A 82 -23.49 4.83 8.50
CA VAL A 82 -22.44 3.83 8.69
C VAL A 82 -22.39 3.45 10.16
N ARG A 83 -22.45 2.16 10.44
CA ARG A 83 -22.23 1.59 11.76
C ARG A 83 -20.80 1.08 11.85
N ILE A 84 -20.00 1.66 12.75
CA ILE A 84 -18.64 1.24 13.04
C ILE A 84 -18.67 0.43 14.33
N PHE A 85 -18.30 -0.85 14.26
CA PHE A 85 -18.37 -1.74 15.41
C PHE A 85 -17.31 -2.84 15.35
N LYS A 86 -17.07 -3.47 16.49
CA LYS A 86 -16.27 -4.69 16.60
C LYS A 86 -17.23 -5.89 16.55
N PRO A 87 -17.08 -6.83 15.60
CA PRO A 87 -18.04 -7.93 15.44
C PRO A 87 -18.06 -8.83 16.68
N SER A 88 -19.26 -9.24 17.08
CA SER A 88 -19.46 -10.16 18.20
C SER A 88 -19.09 -11.59 17.80
N LYS A 89 -18.59 -12.37 18.75
CA LYS A 89 -18.31 -13.79 18.54
C LYS A 89 -19.58 -14.55 18.15
N ASN A 90 -19.48 -15.43 17.15
CA ASN A 90 -20.57 -16.35 16.80
C ASN A 90 -20.82 -17.33 17.96
N ALA A 91 -22.04 -17.35 18.49
CA ALA A 91 -22.40 -18.13 19.69
C ALA A 91 -22.17 -19.65 19.51
N MET A 92 -22.28 -20.18 18.29
CA MET A 92 -22.13 -21.62 18.03
C MET A 92 -20.67 -22.07 17.93
N GLN A 93 -19.72 -21.16 17.68
CA GLN A 93 -18.31 -21.49 17.47
C GLN A 93 -17.46 -21.03 18.65
N SER A 94 -16.42 -21.79 18.99
CA SER A 94 -15.52 -21.44 20.09
C SER A 94 -14.44 -20.43 19.67
N GLY A 95 -14.13 -20.32 18.38
CA GLY A 95 -13.11 -19.42 17.83
C GLY A 95 -13.44 -17.94 18.06
N THR A 96 -12.40 -17.15 18.32
CA THR A 96 -12.52 -15.70 18.61
C THR A 96 -11.77 -14.84 17.57
N ASP A 97 -11.12 -15.46 16.59
CA ASP A 97 -10.22 -14.78 15.65
C ASP A 97 -10.91 -13.65 14.87
N ASN A 98 -12.14 -13.91 14.40
CA ASN A 98 -12.97 -12.95 13.66
C ASN A 98 -13.46 -11.75 14.47
N THR A 99 -13.08 -11.59 15.74
CA THR A 99 -13.55 -10.47 16.57
C THR A 99 -12.53 -9.35 16.69
N HIS A 100 -11.28 -9.51 16.22
CA HIS A 100 -10.19 -8.57 16.57
C HIS A 100 -10.10 -7.32 15.69
N HIS A 101 -10.84 -7.25 14.60
CA HIS A 101 -10.85 -6.11 13.67
C HIS A 101 -12.09 -5.22 13.87
N TRP A 102 -12.03 -4.01 13.32
CA TRP A 102 -13.18 -3.12 13.21
C TRP A 102 -13.86 -3.34 11.87
N GLU A 103 -15.19 -3.41 11.89
CA GLU A 103 -16.02 -3.51 10.69
C GLU A 103 -16.84 -2.24 10.53
N MET A 104 -17.09 -1.90 9.27
CA MET A 104 -17.97 -0.81 8.87
C MET A 104 -19.10 -1.41 8.03
N GLU A 105 -20.33 -1.22 8.48
CA GLU A 105 -21.52 -1.72 7.80
C GLU A 105 -22.47 -0.57 7.49
N PHE A 106 -23.13 -0.63 6.33
CA PHE A 106 -24.20 0.30 5.96
C PHE A 106 -25.55 -0.26 6.37
N GLU A 107 -26.51 0.62 6.64
CA GLU A 107 -27.90 0.22 6.89
C GLU A 107 -28.48 -0.63 5.74
N THR A 108 -29.16 -1.72 6.10
CA THR A 108 -29.84 -2.60 5.15
C THR A 108 -31.04 -1.92 4.52
N ARG A 109 -31.07 -1.85 3.18
CA ARG A 109 -32.25 -1.37 2.43
C ARG A 109 -33.27 -2.47 2.20
N GLU A 110 -34.40 -2.07 1.62
CA GLU A 110 -35.41 -2.98 1.12
C GLU A 110 -34.80 -4.03 0.18
N ARG A 111 -35.26 -5.25 0.33
CA ARG A 111 -34.98 -6.38 -0.55
C ARG A 111 -36.32 -6.89 -1.03
N TRP A 112 -36.48 -7.09 -2.32
CA TRP A 112 -37.73 -7.59 -2.88
C TRP A 112 -37.53 -8.94 -3.57
N GLU A 113 -38.62 -9.69 -3.72
CA GLU A 113 -38.60 -10.97 -4.40
C GLU A 113 -38.73 -10.77 -5.91
N ASN A 114 -37.81 -11.36 -6.68
CA ASN A 114 -37.94 -11.40 -8.13
C ASN A 114 -39.10 -12.33 -8.53
N PRO A 115 -40.14 -11.85 -9.24
CA PRO A 115 -41.35 -12.64 -9.53
C PRO A 115 -41.11 -13.89 -10.39
N LEU A 116 -40.00 -13.97 -11.14
CA LEU A 116 -39.71 -15.13 -11.98
C LEU A 116 -38.95 -16.23 -11.23
N MET A 117 -37.92 -15.85 -10.47
CA MET A 117 -36.93 -16.78 -9.89
C MET A 117 -36.90 -16.80 -8.36
N GLY A 118 -37.59 -15.88 -7.68
CA GLY A 118 -37.62 -15.80 -6.22
C GLY A 118 -36.34 -15.26 -5.57
N TRP A 119 -35.42 -14.69 -6.35
CA TRP A 119 -34.17 -14.14 -5.82
C TRP A 119 -34.42 -12.81 -5.09
N THR A 120 -33.65 -12.57 -4.02
CA THR A 120 -33.64 -11.28 -3.32
C THR A 120 -32.93 -10.24 -4.18
N SER A 121 -33.70 -9.36 -4.80
CA SER A 121 -33.20 -8.21 -5.55
C SER A 121 -33.03 -6.99 -4.66
#